data_AF-A0AAU4PPH2-F1
#
_entry.id   AF-A0AAU4PPH2-F1
#
_cell.length_a   1.000
_cell.length_b   1.000
_cell.length_c   1.000
_cell.angle_alpha   90.00
_cell.angle_beta   90.00
_cell.angle_gamma   90.00
#
_symmetry.space_group_name_H-M   'P 1'
#
loop_
_entity.id
_entity.type
_entity.pdbx_description
1 polymer ?
#
loop_
_entity_poly.entity_id
_entity_poly.type
_entity_poly.pdbx_seq_one_letter_code
_entity_poly.pdbx_strand_id
1 'polypeptide(L)'
;MNTGPDMRIVKSMPATVNDARVARSVADIHTRMFGSSQIIDPGPAMGSEDFSELALAPDGRAIPYHYWFLPSTPSAVWDAAPGQSPMAKFGNVPSAHSPNFAPDPAVLDHGVAAMTGAVLAELAIGPQRESAEYGVALDLP
;
A
#
# COMPACT_ATOMS: atom_id res chain seq x y z
N MET A 1 37.92 31.45 -11.51
CA MET A 1 37.52 30.53 -10.42
C MET A 1 36.00 30.50 -10.40
N ASN A 2 35.40 29.32 -10.48
CA ASN A 2 33.94 29.18 -10.42
C ASN A 2 33.50 29.35 -8.96
N THR A 3 32.85 30.46 -8.64
CA THR A 3 32.40 30.84 -7.28
C THR A 3 30.90 30.55 -7.05
N GLY A 4 30.27 29.77 -7.93
CA GLY A 4 28.87 29.38 -7.80
C GLY A 4 28.64 28.33 -6.70
N PRO A 5 27.42 28.20 -6.18
CA PRO A 5 27.07 27.16 -5.20
C PRO A 5 27.24 25.76 -5.81
N ASP A 6 27.80 24.84 -5.02
CA ASP A 6 27.82 23.41 -5.35
C ASP A 6 26.49 22.78 -4.93
N MET A 7 25.84 22.07 -5.86
CA MET A 7 24.57 21.37 -5.62
C MET A 7 24.76 19.89 -5.89
N ARG A 8 24.42 19.07 -4.88
CA ARG A 8 24.47 17.61 -4.98
C ARG A 8 23.18 16.99 -4.46
N ILE A 9 22.59 16.09 -5.24
CA ILE A 9 21.51 15.21 -4.77
C ILE A 9 22.14 14.17 -3.84
N VAL A 10 21.73 14.16 -2.58
CA VAL A 10 22.25 13.23 -1.56
C VAL A 10 21.37 12.00 -1.38
N LYS A 11 20.08 12.12 -1.70
CA LYS A 11 19.09 11.05 -1.58
C LYS A 11 17.93 11.35 -2.53
N SER A 12 17.42 10.31 -3.17
CA SER A 12 16.19 10.31 -3.95
C SER A 12 15.49 8.98 -3.68
N MET A 13 14.16 8.97 -3.74
CA MET A 13 13.37 7.75 -3.64
C MET A 13 12.31 7.78 -4.74
N PRO A 14 12.08 6.66 -5.43
CA PRO A 14 10.96 6.56 -6.37
C PRO A 14 9.62 6.63 -5.61
N ALA A 15 8.57 6.99 -6.35
CA ALA A 15 7.22 6.93 -5.80
C ALA A 15 6.83 5.49 -5.51
N THR A 16 6.22 5.24 -4.35
CA THR A 16 5.60 3.94 -4.06
C THR A 16 4.27 3.87 -4.79
N VAL A 17 4.23 3.11 -5.89
CA VAL A 17 3.04 2.92 -6.74
C VAL A 17 2.60 1.47 -6.69
N ASN A 18 1.41 1.23 -6.15
CA ASN A 18 0.84 -0.10 -6.03
C ASN A 18 0.44 -0.69 -7.39
N ASP A 19 0.67 -1.99 -7.57
CA ASP A 19 0.10 -2.72 -8.70
C ASP A 19 -1.42 -2.79 -8.57
N ALA A 20 -2.13 -2.40 -9.63
CA ALA A 20 -3.58 -2.28 -9.58
C ALA A 20 -4.30 -3.63 -9.44
N ARG A 21 -3.71 -4.74 -9.92
CA ARG A 21 -4.30 -6.09 -9.76
C ARG A 21 -4.12 -6.57 -8.32
N VAL A 22 -2.91 -6.45 -7.76
CA VAL A 22 -2.64 -6.81 -6.35
C VAL A 22 -3.53 -5.98 -5.44
N ALA A 23 -3.62 -4.66 -5.65
CA ALA A 23 -4.45 -3.78 -4.84
C ALA A 23 -5.93 -4.18 -4.84
N ARG A 24 -6.51 -4.52 -6.01
CA ARG A 24 -7.90 -5.00 -6.09
C ARG A 24 -8.10 -6.33 -5.37
N SER A 25 -7.20 -7.28 -5.57
CA SER A 25 -7.25 -8.60 -4.91
C SER A 25 -7.23 -8.47 -3.39
N VAL A 26 -6.32 -7.63 -2.86
CA VAL A 26 -6.22 -7.35 -1.42
C VAL A 26 -7.47 -6.63 -0.90
N ALA A 27 -7.97 -5.62 -1.59
CA ALA A 27 -9.19 -4.92 -1.20
C ALA A 27 -10.42 -5.85 -1.19
N ASP A 28 -10.52 -6.76 -2.16
CA ASP A 28 -11.61 -7.73 -2.25
C ASP A 28 -11.60 -8.71 -1.07
N ILE A 29 -10.44 -9.27 -0.72
CA ILE A 29 -10.36 -10.20 0.42
C ILE A 29 -10.58 -9.48 1.75
N HIS A 30 -10.02 -8.28 1.93
CA HIS A 30 -10.27 -7.48 3.13
C HIS A 30 -11.74 -7.06 3.26
N THR A 31 -12.39 -6.72 2.14
CA THR A 31 -13.84 -6.44 2.13
C THR A 31 -14.66 -7.64 2.61
N ARG A 32 -14.29 -8.86 2.19
CA ARG A 32 -14.97 -10.09 2.64
C ARG A 32 -14.71 -10.38 4.12
N MET A 33 -13.51 -10.09 4.61
CA MET A 33 -13.11 -10.37 6.00
C MET A 33 -13.68 -9.36 7.00
N PHE A 34 -13.69 -8.08 6.63
CA PHE A 34 -13.93 -6.98 7.57
C PHE A 34 -15.20 -6.17 7.24
N GLY A 35 -15.79 -6.39 6.06
CA GLY A 35 -16.93 -5.63 5.56
C GLY A 35 -16.51 -4.38 4.80
N SER A 36 -17.31 -4.00 3.80
CA SER A 36 -17.00 -2.89 2.89
C SER A 36 -16.88 -1.53 3.58
N SER A 37 -17.54 -1.31 4.72
CA SER A 37 -17.46 -0.05 5.45
C SER A 37 -16.10 0.18 6.12
N GLN A 38 -15.26 -0.86 6.23
CA GLN A 38 -13.93 -0.80 6.83
C GLN A 38 -12.82 -0.56 5.80
N ILE A 39 -13.13 -0.62 4.51
CA ILE A 39 -12.15 -0.47 3.43
C ILE A 39 -12.27 0.93 2.85
N ILE A 40 -11.24 1.75 3.05
CA ILE A 40 -11.22 3.16 2.67
C ILE A 40 -10.05 3.40 1.73
N ASP A 41 -10.31 4.09 0.62
CA ASP A 41 -9.26 4.66 -0.23
C ASP A 41 -8.97 6.09 0.26
N PRO A 42 -7.82 6.34 0.91
CA PRO A 42 -7.45 7.68 1.37
C PRO A 42 -6.90 8.57 0.23
N GLY A 43 -6.74 8.03 -0.97
CA GLY A 43 -5.99 8.65 -2.06
C GLY A 43 -4.48 8.65 -1.81
N PRO A 44 -3.71 9.39 -2.63
CA PRO A 44 -2.26 9.47 -2.51
C PRO A 44 -1.81 10.09 -1.18
N ALA A 45 -0.85 9.44 -0.51
CA ALA A 45 -0.18 10.00 0.67
C ALA A 45 1.00 10.88 0.24
N MET A 46 1.27 11.94 1.02
CA MET A 46 2.42 12.85 0.79
C MET A 46 3.73 12.34 1.41
N GLY A 47 3.68 11.28 2.21
CA GLY A 47 4.87 10.64 2.76
C GLY A 47 5.66 9.88 1.68
N SER A 48 6.99 9.90 1.77
CA SER A 48 7.87 9.04 0.96
C SER A 48 8.09 7.70 1.65
N GLU A 49 8.25 6.62 0.87
CA GLU A 49 8.69 5.30 1.36
C GLU A 49 9.60 4.61 0.34
N ASP A 50 10.57 3.83 0.83
CA ASP A 50 11.51 3.03 0.03
C ASP A 50 11.04 1.59 -0.22
N PHE A 51 9.82 1.21 0.20
CA PHE A 51 9.31 -0.15 0.04
C PHE A 51 9.39 -0.67 -1.41
N SER A 52 9.21 0.23 -2.39
CA SER A 52 9.33 -0.11 -3.82
C SER A 52 10.71 -0.67 -4.21
N GLU A 53 11.78 -0.31 -3.50
CA GLU A 53 13.12 -0.85 -3.70
C GLU A 53 13.20 -2.33 -3.32
N LEU A 54 12.35 -2.79 -2.38
CA LEU A 54 12.25 -4.21 -2.01
C LEU A 54 11.49 -5.04 -3.06
N ALA A 55 10.75 -4.37 -3.95
CA ALA A 55 9.97 -4.99 -5.01
C ALA A 55 10.78 -5.16 -6.31
N LEU A 56 12.11 -5.23 -6.23
CA LEU A 56 12.99 -5.50 -7.35
C LEU A 56 13.58 -6.91 -7.21
N ALA A 57 13.32 -7.75 -8.21
CA ALA A 57 13.98 -9.05 -8.32
C ALA A 57 15.49 -8.86 -8.61
N PRO A 58 16.34 -9.87 -8.36
CA PRO A 58 17.78 -9.77 -8.61
C PRO A 58 18.17 -9.47 -10.07
N ASP A 59 17.27 -9.77 -11.02
CA ASP A 59 17.41 -9.47 -12.45
C ASP A 59 16.94 -8.05 -12.82
N GLY A 60 16.52 -7.24 -11.84
CA GLY A 60 16.03 -5.88 -12.02
C GLY A 60 14.54 -5.78 -12.39
N ARG A 61 13.82 -6.90 -12.51
CA ARG A 61 12.39 -6.88 -12.81
C ARG A 61 11.57 -6.48 -11.59
N ALA A 62 10.61 -5.59 -11.78
CA ALA A 62 9.66 -5.22 -10.74
C ALA A 62 8.72 -6.40 -10.40
N ILE A 63 8.56 -6.66 -9.11
CA ILE A 63 7.61 -7.60 -8.56
C ILE A 63 6.33 -6.81 -8.24
N PRO A 64 5.14 -7.21 -8.75
CA PRO A 64 3.89 -6.56 -8.38
C PRO A 64 3.69 -6.58 -6.87
N TYR A 65 3.39 -5.43 -6.28
CA TYR A 65 3.18 -5.30 -4.85
C TYR A 65 1.99 -4.39 -4.53
N HIS A 66 1.52 -4.48 -3.29
CA HIS A 66 0.57 -3.54 -2.71
C HIS A 66 1.04 -3.16 -1.31
N TYR A 67 1.18 -1.86 -1.06
CA TYR A 67 1.46 -1.24 0.21
C TYR A 67 0.22 -0.45 0.64
N TRP A 68 -0.26 -0.69 1.86
CA TRP A 68 -1.48 -0.09 2.39
C TRP A 68 -1.31 0.33 3.85
N PHE A 69 -2.26 1.11 4.36
CA PHE A 69 -2.28 1.57 5.74
C PHE A 69 -3.21 0.71 6.61
N LEU A 70 -2.84 0.51 7.87
CA LEU A 70 -3.69 -0.04 8.90
C LEU A 70 -4.01 1.05 9.93
N PRO A 71 -5.27 1.46 10.09
CA PRO A 71 -5.64 2.42 11.12
C PRO A 71 -5.36 1.85 12.52
N SER A 72 -4.60 2.60 13.32
CA SER A 72 -4.20 2.20 14.67
C SER A 72 -4.62 3.21 15.74
N THR A 73 -5.45 4.20 15.39
CA THR A 73 -5.88 5.22 16.34
C THR A 73 -6.81 4.60 17.39
N PRO A 74 -6.55 4.79 18.70
CA PRO A 74 -7.46 4.32 19.75
C PRO A 74 -8.87 4.88 19.56
N SER A 75 -9.90 4.04 19.77
CA SER A 75 -11.29 4.43 19.48
C SER A 75 -11.72 5.72 20.19
N ALA A 76 -11.33 5.91 21.45
CA ALA A 76 -11.65 7.14 22.19
C ALA A 76 -11.04 8.40 21.56
N VAL A 77 -9.82 8.29 20.99
CA VAL A 77 -9.16 9.39 20.28
C VAL A 77 -9.86 9.65 18.95
N TRP A 78 -10.20 8.59 18.22
CA TRP A 78 -10.94 8.71 16.97
C TRP A 78 -12.33 9.33 17.19
N ASP A 79 -13.07 8.88 18.19
CA ASP A 79 -14.43 9.33 18.47
C ASP A 79 -14.47 10.80 18.90
N ALA A 80 -13.46 11.25 19.65
CA ALA A 80 -13.31 12.64 20.05
C ALA A 80 -12.80 13.57 18.92
N ALA A 81 -12.23 13.02 17.84
CA ALA A 81 -11.68 13.83 16.75
C ALA A 81 -12.79 14.61 16.01
N PRO A 82 -12.64 15.92 15.78
CA PRO A 82 -13.60 16.70 15.01
C PRO A 82 -13.60 16.30 13.53
N GLY A 83 -14.75 16.47 12.87
CA GLY A 83 -14.94 16.17 11.45
C GLY A 83 -16.19 15.34 11.17
N GLN A 84 -16.81 15.56 10.01
CA GLN A 84 -18.03 14.83 9.60
C GLN A 84 -17.74 13.66 8.63
N SER A 85 -16.53 13.57 8.09
CA SER A 85 -16.08 12.46 7.25
C SER A 85 -14.88 11.75 7.87
N PRO A 86 -14.64 10.46 7.56
CA PRO A 86 -13.45 9.75 8.03
C PRO A 86 -12.15 10.49 7.73
N MET A 87 -12.01 11.08 6.53
CA MET A 87 -10.82 11.86 6.19
C MET A 87 -10.70 13.18 6.97
N ALA A 88 -11.82 13.85 7.27
CA ALA A 88 -11.78 15.02 8.15
C ALA A 88 -11.34 14.64 9.57
N LYS A 89 -11.84 13.52 10.11
CA LYS A 89 -11.42 13.03 11.44
C LYS A 89 -9.94 12.60 11.44
N PHE A 90 -9.49 11.92 10.39
CA PHE A 90 -8.11 11.48 10.22
C PHE A 90 -7.11 12.65 10.26
N GLY A 91 -7.46 13.80 9.67
CA GLY A 91 -6.63 15.02 9.75
C GLY A 91 -6.53 15.64 11.16
N ASN A 92 -7.31 15.16 12.13
CA ASN A 92 -7.38 15.69 13.49
C ASN A 92 -6.93 14.70 14.57
N VAL A 93 -6.33 13.57 14.21
CA VAL A 93 -5.73 12.63 15.15
C VAL A 93 -4.19 12.70 15.08
N PRO A 94 -3.46 12.36 16.15
CA PRO A 94 -2.00 12.33 16.11
C PRO A 94 -1.48 11.37 15.02
N SER A 95 -0.68 11.87 14.10
CA SER A 95 -0.07 11.09 13.02
C SER A 95 1.29 10.52 13.42
N ALA A 96 1.84 9.63 12.59
CA ALA A 96 3.26 9.27 12.66
C ALA A 96 4.13 10.54 12.72
N HIS A 97 5.26 10.45 13.43
CA HIS A 97 6.17 11.56 13.79
C HIS A 97 5.62 12.60 14.79
N SER A 98 4.37 12.48 15.26
CA SER A 98 3.89 13.27 16.40
C SER A 98 4.45 12.73 17.73
N PRO A 99 4.83 13.58 18.70
CA PRO A 99 5.18 13.11 20.05
C PRO A 99 3.97 12.50 20.80
N ASN A 100 2.74 12.76 20.32
CA ASN A 100 1.51 12.21 20.87
C ASN A 100 1.03 10.97 20.10
N PHE A 101 1.83 10.44 19.17
CA PHE A 101 1.48 9.23 18.44
C PHE A 101 1.51 8.02 19.38
N ALA A 102 0.34 7.48 19.66
CA ALA A 102 0.14 6.34 20.55
C ALA A 102 -0.85 5.35 19.88
N PRO A 103 -0.34 4.41 19.06
CA PRO A 103 -1.20 3.44 18.39
C PRO A 103 -1.81 2.45 19.40
N ASP A 104 -3.06 2.05 19.16
CA ASP A 104 -3.74 0.99 19.89
C ASP A 104 -3.08 -0.38 19.55
N PRO A 105 -2.53 -1.12 20.53
CA PRO A 105 -1.93 -2.42 20.29
C PRO A 105 -2.88 -3.46 19.66
N ALA A 106 -4.19 -3.28 19.79
CA ALA A 106 -5.18 -4.14 19.14
C ALA A 106 -5.05 -4.18 17.61
N VAL A 107 -4.38 -3.19 16.99
CA VAL A 107 -4.07 -3.20 15.56
C VAL A 107 -3.22 -4.40 15.13
N LEU A 108 -2.45 -5.00 16.04
CA LEU A 108 -1.59 -6.14 15.73
C LEU A 108 -2.40 -7.36 15.26
N ASP A 109 -3.48 -7.69 15.96
CA ASP A 109 -4.34 -8.81 15.59
C ASP A 109 -5.00 -8.56 14.23
N HIS A 110 -5.48 -7.33 14.01
CA HIS A 110 -6.06 -6.93 12.73
C HIS A 110 -5.03 -6.96 11.60
N GLY A 111 -3.81 -6.49 11.84
CA GLY A 111 -2.72 -6.50 10.85
C GLY A 111 -2.28 -7.89 10.46
N VAL A 112 -2.18 -8.82 11.42
CA VAL A 112 -1.88 -10.23 11.16
C VAL A 112 -2.99 -10.85 10.31
N ALA A 113 -4.26 -10.61 10.65
CA ALA A 113 -5.39 -11.11 9.87
C ALA A 113 -5.38 -10.53 8.44
N ALA A 114 -5.20 -9.23 8.29
CA ALA A 114 -5.17 -8.54 7.00
C ALA A 114 -4.02 -9.06 6.11
N MET A 115 -2.81 -9.18 6.66
CA MET A 115 -1.65 -9.72 5.93
C MET A 115 -1.88 -11.19 5.52
N THR A 116 -2.37 -12.01 6.44
CA THR A 116 -2.65 -13.43 6.19
C THR A 116 -3.69 -13.60 5.08
N GLY A 117 -4.79 -12.85 5.13
CA GLY A 117 -5.82 -12.86 4.10
C GLY A 117 -5.29 -12.46 2.72
N ALA A 118 -4.49 -11.38 2.66
CA ALA A 118 -3.85 -10.92 1.43
C ALA A 118 -2.94 -12.00 0.82
N VAL A 119 -2.06 -12.60 1.61
CA VAL A 119 -1.15 -13.65 1.15
C VAL A 119 -1.90 -14.88 0.66
N LEU A 120 -2.92 -15.34 1.40
CA LEU A 120 -3.71 -16.50 1.00
C LEU A 120 -4.50 -16.25 -0.29
N ALA A 121 -5.05 -15.05 -0.47
CA ALA A 121 -5.73 -14.67 -1.71
C ALA A 121 -4.77 -14.72 -2.91
N GLU A 122 -3.57 -14.18 -2.77
CA GLU A 122 -2.57 -14.18 -3.85
C GLU A 122 -2.03 -15.59 -4.15
N LEU A 123 -1.84 -16.44 -3.14
CA LEU A 123 -1.46 -17.84 -3.35
C LEU A 123 -2.56 -18.65 -4.03
N ALA A 124 -3.83 -18.35 -3.76
CA ALA A 124 -4.97 -19.06 -4.36
C ALA A 124 -5.17 -18.77 -5.85
N ILE A 125 -4.69 -17.62 -6.34
CA ILE A 125 -4.71 -17.26 -7.77
C ILE A 125 -3.74 -18.15 -8.58
N GLY A 126 -2.78 -18.81 -7.91
CA GLY A 126 -1.73 -19.60 -8.53
C GLY A 126 -0.72 -18.74 -9.31
N PRO A 127 0.42 -19.29 -9.74
CA PRO A 127 1.27 -18.58 -10.68
C PRO A 127 0.44 -18.29 -11.93
N GLN A 128 0.38 -17.01 -12.34
CA GLN A 128 -0.14 -16.66 -13.65
C GLN A 128 0.56 -17.57 -14.67
N ARG A 129 -0.18 -18.48 -15.31
CA ARG A 129 0.35 -19.12 -16.52
C ARG A 129 0.65 -17.97 -17.47
N GLU A 130 1.88 -17.88 -17.95
CA GLU A 130 2.22 -17.12 -19.15
C GLU A 130 1.37 -17.68 -20.32
N SER A 131 0.11 -17.29 -20.40
CA SER A 131 -0.69 -17.44 -21.61
C SER A 131 -0.59 -16.13 -22.37
N ALA A 132 0.57 -15.93 -22.96
CA ALA A 132 0.75 -15.17 -24.18
C ALA A 132 1.69 -16.00 -25.07
N GLU A 133 1.17 -17.15 -25.52
CA GLU A 133 1.63 -17.73 -26.77
C GLU A 133 1.63 -16.59 -27.81
N TYR A 134 2.81 -16.30 -28.33
CA TYR A 134 2.95 -15.54 -29.56
C TYR A 134 2.04 -16.19 -30.60
N GLY A 135 0.94 -15.52 -30.92
CA GLY A 135 0.10 -15.82 -32.06
C GLY A 135 0.94 -15.67 -33.32
N VAL A 136 1.60 -16.73 -33.72
CA VAL A 136 1.97 -16.92 -35.12
C VAL A 136 0.67 -17.31 -35.81
N ALA A 137 0.12 -16.36 -36.55
CA ALA A 137 -0.93 -16.64 -37.51
C ALA A 137 -0.39 -17.73 -38.47
N LEU A 138 -0.90 -18.94 -38.32
CA LEU A 138 -0.77 -19.96 -39.35
C LEU A 138 -1.78 -19.61 -40.44
N ASP A 139 -1.29 -18.86 -41.41
CA ASP A 139 -1.91 -18.74 -42.72
C ASP A 139 -1.76 -20.10 -43.41
N LEU A 140 -2.88 -20.77 -43.70
CA LEU A 140 -2.92 -22.00 -44.49
C LEU A 140 -4.17 -21.97 -45.40
N PRO A 141 -4.05 -22.55 -46.61
CA PRO A 141 -4.76 -22.14 -47.84
C PRO A 141 -6.27 -22.42 -47.88
#